data_AF-A0A966MM60-F1
#
_entry.id   AF-A0A966MM60-F1
#
_cell.length_a   1.000
_cell.length_b   1.000
_cell.length_c   1.000
_cell.angle_alpha   90.00
_cell.angle_beta   90.00
_cell.angle_gamma   90.00
#
_symmetry.space_group_name_H-M   'P 1'
#
loop_
_entity.id
_entity.type
_entity.pdbx_description
1 polymer ?
#
loop_
_entity_poly.entity_id
_entity_poly.type
_entity_poly.pdbx_seq_one_letter_code
_entity_poly.pdbx_strand_id
1 'polypeptide(L)'
;MKISNSLTCRLGLLVLSALWSLAVLAHGPFPSIHVKDLPDGLRNNWNSLKAEMNENSHCAAAFDSNTEVDRMVFKCSIHIKMAHEGARRAMHYCNEARTEHRIKMPCKLIQE
;
A
#
# COMPACT_ATOMS: atom_id res chain seq x y z
N MET A 1 -11.93 39.51 42.18
CA MET A 1 -12.28 38.43 41.23
C MET A 1 -11.73 38.77 39.84
N LYS A 2 -10.62 38.15 39.42
CA LYS A 2 -10.01 38.29 38.07
C LYS A 2 -9.48 36.91 37.62
N ILE A 3 -10.38 35.94 37.41
CA ILE A 3 -10.02 34.55 37.07
C ILE A 3 -10.50 34.18 35.65
N SER A 4 -11.36 34.98 35.02
CA SER A 4 -12.05 34.63 33.76
C SER A 4 -11.18 34.72 32.50
N ASN A 5 -10.26 35.70 32.39
CA ASN A 5 -9.50 35.96 31.14
C ASN A 5 -8.31 35.00 30.86
N SER A 6 -7.87 34.22 31.86
CA SER A 6 -6.74 33.28 31.69
C SER A 6 -7.19 31.94 31.11
N LEU A 7 -8.44 31.55 31.36
CA LEU A 7 -8.98 30.24 30.99
C LEU A 7 -9.35 30.17 29.50
N THR A 8 -9.89 31.25 28.95
CA THR A 8 -10.29 31.35 27.54
C THR A 8 -9.09 31.35 26.58
N CYS A 9 -7.99 31.97 26.98
CA CYS A 9 -6.77 32.03 26.17
C CYS A 9 -6.04 30.67 26.11
N ARG A 10 -6.08 29.88 27.19
CA ARG A 10 -5.50 28.52 27.24
C ARG A 10 -6.33 27.49 26.46
N LEU A 11 -7.65 27.63 26.46
CA LEU A 11 -8.53 26.76 25.66
C LEU A 11 -8.36 27.00 24.16
N GLY A 12 -8.20 28.26 23.74
CA GLY A 12 -7.96 28.61 22.34
C GLY A 12 -6.65 28.01 21.80
N LEU A 13 -5.57 28.02 22.59
CA LEU A 13 -4.29 27.44 22.19
C LEU A 13 -4.34 25.91 22.03
N LEU A 14 -5.13 25.21 22.85
CA LEU A 14 -5.30 23.75 22.75
C LEU A 14 -6.13 23.34 21.52
N VAL A 15 -7.08 24.16 21.10
CA VAL A 15 -7.87 23.90 19.88
C VAL A 15 -7.03 24.14 18.63
N LEU A 16 -6.18 25.17 18.61
CA LEU A 16 -5.30 25.47 17.48
C LEU A 16 -4.20 24.41 17.25
N SER A 17 -3.67 23.79 18.31
CA SER A 17 -2.69 22.70 18.16
C SER A 17 -3.31 21.39 17.68
N ALA A 18 -4.59 21.14 17.97
CA ALA A 18 -5.30 19.94 17.55
C ALA A 18 -5.63 19.91 16.04
N LEU A 19 -5.67 21.06 15.35
CA LEU A 19 -5.95 21.10 13.91
C LEU A 19 -4.74 20.72 13.04
N TRP A 20 -3.51 20.75 13.57
CA TRP A 20 -2.30 20.54 12.77
C TRP A 20 -1.91 19.06 12.63
N SER A 21 -2.52 18.17 13.41
CA SER A 21 -2.21 16.73 13.42
C SER A 21 -3.01 15.90 12.41
N LEU A 22 -3.91 16.50 11.61
CA LEU A 22 -4.80 15.78 10.69
C LEU A 22 -4.19 15.42 9.32
N ALA A 23 -2.99 15.91 8.99
CA ALA A 23 -2.42 15.75 7.64
C ALA A 23 -1.80 14.37 7.33
N VAL A 24 -1.76 13.44 8.27
CA VAL A 24 -1.02 12.16 8.11
C VAL A 24 -1.83 11.06 7.39
N LEU A 25 -3.13 11.25 7.14
CA LEU A 25 -4.03 10.18 6.68
C LEU A 25 -4.22 10.03 5.15
N ALA A 26 -3.36 10.60 4.32
CA ALA A 26 -3.55 10.61 2.86
C ALA A 26 -2.84 9.49 2.08
N HIS A 27 -2.03 8.65 2.74
CA HIS A 27 -1.40 7.50 2.07
C HIS A 27 -2.37 6.31 2.15
N GLY A 28 -2.66 5.68 1.01
CA GLY A 28 -3.46 4.45 0.96
C GLY A 28 -2.91 3.38 1.92
N PRO A 29 -3.73 2.39 2.33
CA PRO A 29 -3.37 1.46 3.41
C PRO A 29 -2.14 0.59 3.10
N PHE A 30 -1.69 0.56 1.85
CA PHE A 30 -0.58 -0.27 1.41
C PHE A 30 0.46 0.56 0.63
N PRO A 31 1.76 0.26 0.80
CA PRO A 31 2.79 0.86 -0.04
C PRO A 31 2.60 0.41 -1.49
N SER A 32 2.92 1.29 -2.45
CA SER A 32 2.77 1.01 -3.88
C SER A 32 4.09 1.12 -4.65
N ILE A 33 4.11 0.54 -5.83
CA ILE A 33 5.20 0.57 -6.81
C ILE A 33 4.61 0.67 -8.22
N HIS A 34 5.25 1.42 -9.10
CA HIS A 34 4.78 1.57 -10.47
C HIS A 34 5.26 0.39 -11.34
N VAL A 35 4.45 -0.07 -12.30
CA VAL A 35 4.81 -1.14 -13.26
C VAL A 35 6.18 -0.93 -13.92
N LYS A 36 6.59 0.32 -14.16
CA LYS A 36 7.89 0.65 -14.78
C LYS A 36 9.08 0.36 -13.89
N ASP A 37 8.88 0.37 -12.58
CA ASP A 37 9.93 0.13 -11.57
C ASP A 37 10.05 -1.36 -11.21
N LEU A 38 9.21 -2.23 -11.79
CA LEU A 38 9.30 -3.67 -11.58
C LEU A 38 10.43 -4.29 -12.42
N PRO A 39 11.17 -5.26 -11.87
CA PRO A 39 12.09 -6.08 -12.65
C PRO A 39 11.38 -6.84 -13.78
N ASP A 40 12.14 -7.14 -14.82
CA ASP A 40 11.63 -7.65 -16.10
C ASP A 40 10.76 -8.91 -15.95
N GLY A 41 11.16 -9.84 -15.08
CA GLY A 41 10.37 -11.05 -14.80
C GLY A 41 8.98 -10.74 -14.25
N LEU A 42 8.88 -9.79 -13.32
CA LEU A 42 7.60 -9.37 -12.74
C LEU A 42 6.76 -8.54 -13.70
N ARG A 43 7.42 -7.70 -14.51
CA ARG A 43 6.76 -6.88 -15.54
C ARG A 43 6.13 -7.76 -16.62
N ASN A 44 6.80 -8.85 -17.00
CA ASN A 44 6.24 -9.84 -17.92
C ASN A 44 5.02 -10.54 -17.34
N ASN A 45 5.05 -10.95 -16.06
CA ASN A 45 3.89 -11.53 -15.39
C ASN A 45 2.70 -10.56 -15.33
N TRP A 46 2.97 -9.28 -15.02
CA TRP A 46 1.96 -8.22 -15.05
C TRP A 46 1.33 -8.08 -16.44
N ASN A 47 2.15 -7.98 -17.49
CA ASN A 47 1.66 -7.80 -18.86
C ASN A 47 0.78 -8.97 -19.32
N SER A 48 1.13 -10.21 -18.95
CA SER A 48 0.34 -11.40 -19.28
C SER A 48 -1.04 -11.38 -18.61
N LEU A 49 -1.13 -10.92 -17.37
CA LEU A 49 -2.38 -10.90 -16.59
C LEU A 49 -3.20 -9.62 -16.78
N LYS A 50 -2.61 -8.55 -17.31
CA LYS A 50 -3.27 -7.25 -17.49
C LYS A 50 -4.57 -7.37 -18.30
N ALA A 51 -4.66 -8.28 -19.27
CA ALA A 51 -5.87 -8.48 -20.05
C ALA A 51 -7.07 -9.00 -19.24
N GLU A 52 -6.82 -9.68 -18.12
CA GLU A 52 -7.86 -10.22 -17.22
C GLU A 52 -8.19 -9.26 -16.07
N MET A 53 -7.39 -8.20 -15.90
CA MET A 53 -7.58 -7.22 -14.84
C MET A 53 -8.70 -6.22 -15.18
N ASN A 54 -9.45 -5.85 -14.15
CA ASN A 54 -10.42 -4.76 -14.17
C ASN A 54 -10.12 -3.77 -13.04
N GLU A 55 -10.94 -2.74 -12.88
CA GLU A 55 -10.79 -1.70 -11.85
C GLU A 55 -10.75 -2.23 -10.41
N ASN A 56 -11.33 -3.42 -10.17
CA ASN A 56 -11.34 -4.06 -8.85
C ASN A 56 -10.16 -5.03 -8.64
N SER A 57 -9.41 -5.31 -9.71
CA SER A 57 -8.30 -6.26 -9.68
C SER A 57 -7.03 -5.55 -9.24
N HIS A 58 -6.36 -6.12 -8.25
CA HIS A 58 -5.11 -5.57 -7.73
C HIS A 58 -4.04 -6.66 -7.67
N CYS A 59 -2.79 -6.28 -7.93
CA CYS A 59 -1.64 -7.15 -7.74
C CYS A 59 -0.65 -6.53 -6.76
N ALA A 60 0.09 -7.39 -6.08
CA ALA A 60 1.16 -7.03 -5.18
C ALA A 60 2.41 -7.83 -5.50
N ALA A 61 3.58 -7.20 -5.32
CA ALA A 61 4.86 -7.83 -5.52
C ALA A 61 5.87 -7.46 -4.43
N ALA A 62 6.81 -8.38 -4.22
CA ALA A 62 8.00 -8.21 -3.39
C ALA A 62 9.18 -8.89 -4.07
N PHE A 63 10.37 -8.29 -4.02
CA PHE A 63 11.55 -8.87 -4.64
C PHE A 63 12.82 -8.39 -3.93
N ASP A 64 13.81 -9.27 -3.75
CA ASP A 64 15.13 -8.87 -3.23
C ASP A 64 16.17 -8.70 -4.34
N SER A 65 15.95 -9.36 -5.48
CA SER A 65 16.82 -9.33 -6.65
C SER A 65 16.00 -8.99 -7.90
N ASN A 66 16.65 -8.40 -8.90
CA ASN A 66 16.05 -8.09 -10.20
C ASN A 66 16.29 -9.19 -11.26
N THR A 67 17.13 -10.18 -10.94
CA THR A 67 17.53 -11.24 -11.90
C THR A 67 17.14 -12.64 -11.44
N GLU A 68 17.11 -12.90 -10.12
CA GLU A 68 16.78 -14.21 -9.55
C GLU A 68 15.26 -14.33 -9.37
N VAL A 69 14.60 -15.12 -10.21
CA VAL A 69 13.14 -15.32 -10.18
C VAL A 69 12.68 -15.93 -8.84
N ASP A 70 13.49 -16.80 -8.22
CA ASP A 70 13.18 -17.43 -6.93
C ASP A 70 13.19 -16.44 -5.75
N ARG A 71 13.73 -15.22 -5.94
CA ARG A 71 13.71 -14.13 -4.97
C ARG A 71 12.69 -13.05 -5.30
N MET A 72 11.68 -13.40 -6.09
CA MET A 72 10.56 -12.54 -6.47
C MET A 72 9.24 -13.22 -6.16
N VAL A 73 8.27 -12.43 -5.69
CA VAL A 73 6.89 -12.86 -5.46
C VAL A 73 5.96 -11.90 -6.15
N PHE A 74 4.95 -12.48 -6.79
CA PHE A 74 3.90 -11.76 -7.50
C PHE A 74 2.57 -12.46 -7.28
N LYS A 75 1.58 -11.73 -6.75
CA LYS A 75 0.23 -12.25 -6.50
C LYS A 75 -0.81 -11.22 -6.91
N CYS A 76 -1.83 -11.69 -7.61
CA CYS A 76 -2.98 -10.87 -8.00
C CYS A 76 -4.25 -11.40 -7.34
N SER A 77 -5.19 -10.48 -7.09
CA SER A 77 -6.57 -10.79 -6.78
C SER A 77 -7.43 -10.34 -7.96
N ILE A 78 -7.66 -11.26 -8.89
CA ILE A 78 -8.50 -11.06 -10.07
C ILE A 78 -9.94 -11.51 -9.77
N HIS A 79 -10.91 -10.96 -10.51
CA HIS A 79 -12.34 -11.27 -10.35
C HIS A 79 -12.95 -10.95 -8.97
N ILE A 80 -12.48 -9.88 -8.31
CA ILE A 80 -13.06 -9.42 -7.05
C ILE A 80 -14.16 -8.38 -7.30
N LYS A 81 -15.21 -8.41 -6.48
CA LYS A 81 -16.35 -7.49 -6.60
C LYS A 81 -16.08 -6.09 -6.05
N MET A 82 -15.10 -5.95 -5.14
CA MET A 82 -14.77 -4.70 -4.46
C MET A 82 -13.26 -4.44 -4.51
N ALA A 83 -12.83 -3.30 -5.06
CA ALA A 83 -11.42 -2.91 -5.19
C ALA A 83 -10.62 -2.99 -3.87
N HIS A 84 -11.18 -2.44 -2.77
CA HIS A 84 -10.50 -2.47 -1.47
C HIS A 84 -10.22 -3.90 -0.97
N GLU A 85 -11.12 -4.84 -1.26
CA GLU A 85 -10.97 -6.25 -0.89
C GLU A 85 -9.94 -6.93 -1.80
N GLY A 86 -9.91 -6.58 -3.09
CA GLY A 86 -8.89 -7.03 -4.04
C GLY A 86 -7.48 -6.62 -3.60
N ALA A 87 -7.31 -5.35 -3.22
CA ALA A 87 -6.04 -4.84 -2.69
C ALA A 87 -5.62 -5.56 -1.40
N ARG A 88 -6.56 -5.76 -0.46
CA ARG A 88 -6.30 -6.48 0.80
C ARG A 88 -5.87 -7.94 0.56
N ARG A 89 -6.58 -8.66 -0.33
CA ARG A 89 -6.28 -10.06 -0.66
C ARG A 89 -4.94 -10.19 -1.39
N ALA A 90 -4.68 -9.35 -2.39
CA ALA A 90 -3.42 -9.36 -3.11
C ALA A 90 -2.22 -9.15 -2.18
N MET A 91 -2.34 -8.19 -1.26
CA MET A 91 -1.32 -7.95 -0.23
C MET A 91 -1.16 -9.10 0.76
N HIS A 92 -2.26 -9.73 1.18
CA HIS A 92 -2.22 -10.90 2.06
C HIS A 92 -1.44 -12.05 1.40
N TYR A 93 -1.85 -12.44 0.18
CA TYR A 93 -1.20 -13.52 -0.56
C TYR A 93 0.26 -13.22 -0.89
N CYS A 94 0.58 -11.96 -1.19
CA CYS A 94 1.97 -11.56 -1.39
C CYS A 94 2.78 -11.72 -0.10
N ASN A 95 2.27 -11.30 1.05
CA ASN A 95 2.99 -11.42 2.32
C ASN A 95 3.20 -12.87 2.76
N GLU A 96 2.22 -13.74 2.53
CA GLU A 96 2.35 -15.18 2.77
C GLU A 96 3.46 -15.78 1.91
N ALA A 97 3.41 -15.56 0.59
CA ALA A 97 4.41 -16.08 -0.33
C ALA A 97 5.80 -15.48 -0.06
N ARG A 98 5.89 -14.18 0.24
CA ARG A 98 7.15 -13.51 0.62
C ARG A 98 7.78 -14.20 1.85
N THR A 99 6.97 -14.55 2.84
CA THR A 99 7.43 -15.23 4.06
C THR A 99 7.95 -16.63 3.75
N GLU A 100 7.24 -17.37 2.89
CA GLU A 100 7.64 -18.70 2.41
C GLU A 100 8.98 -18.67 1.65
N HIS A 101 9.12 -17.70 0.72
CA HIS A 101 10.33 -17.50 -0.09
C HIS A 101 11.44 -16.72 0.65
N ARG A 102 11.25 -16.36 1.92
CA ARG A 102 12.21 -15.60 2.76
C ARG A 102 12.70 -14.30 2.12
N ILE A 103 11.83 -13.63 1.37
CA ILE A 103 12.12 -12.34 0.72
C ILE A 103 12.07 -11.22 1.78
N LYS A 104 13.12 -10.41 1.85
CA LYS A 104 13.27 -9.34 2.85
C LYS A 104 12.54 -8.07 2.48
N MET A 105 12.31 -7.77 1.21
CA MET A 105 11.58 -6.57 0.79
C MET A 105 10.07 -6.65 1.11
N PRO A 106 9.43 -5.59 1.64
CA PRO A 106 7.98 -5.58 1.83
C PRO A 106 7.20 -5.66 0.53
N CYS A 107 6.04 -6.34 0.59
CA CYS A 107 5.08 -6.33 -0.51
C CYS A 107 4.58 -4.92 -0.77
N LYS A 108 4.44 -4.58 -2.06
CA LYS A 108 3.90 -3.31 -2.54
C LYS A 108 2.83 -3.58 -3.58
N LEU A 109 1.76 -2.80 -3.56
CA LEU A 109 0.73 -2.82 -4.60
C LEU A 109 1.27 -2.25 -5.91
N ILE A 110 0.97 -2.92 -7.02
CA ILE A 110 1.39 -2.48 -8.34
C ILE A 110 0.37 -1.46 -8.87
N GLN A 111 0.87 -0.32 -9.33
CA GLN A 111 0.09 0.75 -9.96
C GLN A 111 0.59 1.00 -11.39
N GLU A 112 -0.33 1.37 -12.28
CA GLU A 112 -0.03 1.70 -13.68
C GLU A 112 0.65 3.04 -13.87
#